data_AF-A0A1Q9P1E4-F1
#
_entry.id   AF-A0A1Q9P1E4-F1
#
_cell.length_a   1.000
_cell.length_b   1.000
_cell.length_c   1.000
_cell.angle_alpha   90.00
_cell.angle_beta   90.00
_cell.angle_gamma   90.00
#
_symmetry.space_group_name_H-M   'P 1'
#
loop_
_entity.id
_entity.type
_entity.pdbx_description
1 polymer ?
#
loop_
_entity_poly.entity_id
_entity_poly.type
_entity_poly.pdbx_seq_one_letter_code
_entity_poly.pdbx_strand_id
1 'polypeptide(L)'
;MDSLLIILIFFIIIIVLLVLFRRPSQKPKAKRSFGIMSETNRGETVRSKSEKQVADYLHIQEIEYIYEQTIELGRKKHKIKYDFYIPVNLQVLQYALAMQ
;
A
#
# COMPACT_ATOMS: atom_id res chain seq x y z
N MET A 1 -13.34 55.75 23.49
CA MET A 1 -13.38 54.67 22.48
C MET A 1 -14.65 53.88 22.73
N ASP A 2 -15.61 54.01 21.82
CA ASP A 2 -16.98 53.56 22.03
C ASP A 2 -17.06 52.04 22.07
N SER A 3 -17.74 51.47 23.06
CA SER A 3 -17.88 50.02 23.27
C SER A 3 -18.38 49.29 22.01
N LEU A 4 -19.15 49.98 21.15
CA LEU A 4 -19.58 49.49 19.84
C LEU A 4 -18.42 49.21 18.88
N LEU A 5 -17.39 50.06 18.88
CA LEU A 5 -16.21 49.92 18.03
C LEU A 5 -15.39 48.69 18.46
N ILE A 6 -15.29 48.45 19.77
CA ILE A 6 -14.60 47.28 20.33
C ILE A 6 -15.31 45.98 19.95
N ILE A 7 -16.65 45.95 20.06
CA ILE A 7 -17.45 44.77 19.68
C ILE A 7 -17.29 44.44 18.19
N LEU A 8 -17.27 45.46 17.33
CA LEU A 8 -17.14 45.27 15.89
C LEU A 8 -15.78 44.69 15.49
N ILE A 9 -14.69 45.17 16.13
CA ILE A 9 -13.35 44.61 15.93
C ILE A 9 -13.28 43.15 16.39
N PHE A 10 -13.90 42.83 17.53
CA PHE A 10 -13.90 41.46 18.05
C PHE A 10 -14.60 40.46 17.10
N PHE A 11 -15.72 40.87 16.50
CA PHE A 11 -16.41 40.06 15.50
C PHE A 11 -15.57 39.80 14.25
N ILE A 12 -14.85 40.81 13.75
CA ILE A 12 -13.96 40.66 12.59
C ILE A 12 -12.86 39.64 12.90
N ILE A 13 -12.26 39.71 14.08
CA ILE A 13 -11.20 38.78 14.50
C ILE A 13 -11.72 37.33 14.52
N ILE A 14 -12.92 37.11 15.06
CA ILE A 14 -13.54 35.77 15.10
C ILE A 14 -13.76 35.21 13.69
N ILE A 15 -14.28 36.03 12.77
CA ILE A 15 -14.54 35.61 11.39
C ILE A 15 -13.23 35.21 10.69
N VAL A 16 -12.17 36.02 10.86
CA VAL A 16 -10.85 35.72 10.30
C VAL A 16 -10.30 34.42 10.87
N LEU A 17 -10.46 34.19 12.18
CA LEU A 17 -10.02 32.94 12.82
C LEU A 17 -10.75 31.72 12.27
N LEU A 18 -12.06 31.80 12.08
CA LEU A 18 -12.87 30.72 11.51
C LEU A 18 -12.50 30.38 10.06
N VAL A 19 -12.14 31.40 9.26
CA VAL A 19 -11.68 31.19 7.87
C VAL A 19 -10.32 30.49 7.84
N LEU A 20 -9.39 30.91 8.70
CA LEU A 20 -8.05 30.29 8.79
C LEU A 20 -8.09 28.84 9.32
N PHE A 21 -9.05 28.53 10.19
CA PHE A 21 -9.23 27.18 10.73
C PHE A 21 -9.99 26.21 9.81
N ARG A 22 -10.45 26.64 8.63
CA ARG A 22 -10.95 25.72 7.60
C ARG A 22 -9.81 24.88 7.04
N ARG A 23 -9.47 23.80 7.75
CA ARG A 23 -8.60 22.75 7.21
C ARG A 23 -9.24 22.21 5.94
N PRO A 24 -8.50 22.08 4.82
CA PRO A 24 -9.03 21.41 3.65
C PRO A 24 -9.44 20.01 4.07
N SER A 25 -10.71 19.67 3.84
CA SER A 25 -11.22 18.32 4.02
C SER A 25 -10.35 17.40 3.15
N GLN A 26 -9.45 16.66 3.78
CA GLN A 26 -8.72 15.60 3.11
C GLN A 26 -9.74 14.54 2.76
N LYS A 27 -10.29 14.62 1.54
CA LYS A 27 -11.10 13.52 1.00
C LYS A 27 -10.25 12.25 1.13
N PRO A 28 -10.78 11.16 1.71
CA PRO A 28 -10.05 9.89 1.72
C PRO A 28 -9.71 9.56 0.27
N LYS A 29 -8.42 9.43 -0.03
CA LYS A 29 -7.97 9.01 -1.36
C LYS A 29 -8.68 7.68 -1.66
N ALA A 30 -9.51 7.65 -2.69
CA ALA A 30 -10.17 6.43 -3.14
C ALA A 30 -9.11 5.35 -3.28
N LYS A 31 -9.32 4.19 -2.65
CA LYS A 31 -8.47 3.01 -2.89
C LYS A 31 -8.48 2.79 -4.40
N ARG A 32 -7.31 2.93 -5.03
CA ARG A 32 -7.14 2.58 -6.45
C ARG A 32 -7.63 1.14 -6.58
N SER A 33 -8.73 0.92 -7.30
CA SER A 33 -9.22 -0.43 -7.58
C SER A 33 -8.23 -1.05 -8.56
N PHE A 34 -7.29 -1.82 -8.01
CA PHE A 34 -6.37 -2.60 -8.83
C PHE A 34 -7.20 -3.68 -9.52
N GLY A 35 -7.27 -3.58 -10.85
CA GLY A 35 -7.77 -4.61 -11.77
C GLY A 35 -9.17 -5.18 -11.52
N ILE A 36 -9.51 -6.16 -12.36
CA ILE A 36 -10.63 -7.07 -12.14
C ILE A 36 -10.04 -8.25 -11.36
N MET A 37 -10.63 -8.56 -10.20
CA MET A 37 -10.26 -9.74 -9.41
C MET A 37 -10.34 -10.99 -10.29
N SER A 38 -9.33 -11.84 -10.21
CA SER A 38 -9.22 -13.02 -11.07
C SER A 38 -8.75 -14.22 -10.28
N GLU A 39 -9.26 -15.40 -10.62
CA GLU A 39 -8.86 -16.66 -10.01
C GLU A 39 -7.74 -17.33 -10.81
N THR A 40 -6.68 -17.73 -10.12
CA THR A 40 -5.50 -18.42 -10.68
C THR A 40 -5.76 -19.92 -10.83
N ASN A 41 -4.93 -20.63 -11.60
CA ASN A 41 -5.00 -22.08 -11.76
C ASN A 41 -4.75 -22.84 -10.45
N ARG A 42 -4.07 -22.19 -9.49
CA ARG A 42 -3.85 -22.69 -8.12
C ARG A 42 -5.07 -22.49 -7.21
N GLY A 43 -6.12 -21.79 -7.67
CA GLY A 43 -7.32 -21.47 -6.89
C GLY A 43 -7.21 -20.21 -6.03
N GLU A 44 -6.15 -19.41 -6.19
CA GLU A 44 -5.98 -18.15 -5.45
C GLU A 44 -6.67 -16.99 -6.17
N THR A 45 -7.23 -16.04 -5.41
CA THR A 45 -7.78 -14.79 -5.97
C THR A 45 -6.73 -13.69 -5.96
N VAL A 46 -6.45 -13.13 -7.14
CA VAL A 46 -5.48 -12.05 -7.35
C VAL A 46 -6.15 -10.78 -7.87
N ARG A 47 -5.50 -9.63 -7.69
CA ARG A 47 -6.10 -8.31 -7.95
C ARG A 47 -6.24 -7.96 -9.42
N SER A 48 -5.52 -8.64 -10.30
CA SER A 48 -5.54 -8.31 -11.73
C SER A 48 -5.31 -9.52 -12.63
N LYS A 49 -5.71 -9.40 -13.89
CA LYS A 49 -5.42 -10.41 -14.93
C LYS A 49 -3.91 -10.58 -15.15
N SER A 50 -3.12 -9.51 -15.01
CA SER A 50 -1.67 -9.58 -15.13
C SER A 50 -1.04 -10.35 -13.97
N GLU A 51 -1.51 -10.13 -12.74
CA GLU A 51 -1.10 -10.95 -11.59
C GLU A 51 -1.49 -12.41 -11.79
N LYS A 52 -2.66 -12.68 -12.37
CA LYS A 52 -3.06 -14.05 -12.71
C LYS A 52 -2.06 -14.70 -13.65
N GLN A 53 -1.66 -14.02 -14.73
CA GLN A 53 -0.68 -14.56 -15.69
C GLN A 53 0.65 -14.92 -15.01
N VAL A 54 1.11 -14.08 -14.07
CA VAL A 54 2.34 -14.36 -13.31
C VAL A 54 2.15 -15.55 -12.38
N ALA A 55 1.05 -15.59 -11.62
CA ALA A 55 0.75 -16.70 -10.70
C ALA A 55 0.61 -18.03 -11.45
N ASP A 56 -0.12 -18.04 -12.57
CA ASP A 56 -0.30 -19.22 -13.41
C ASP A 56 1.04 -19.69 -14.00
N TYR A 57 1.90 -18.76 -14.43
CA TYR A 57 3.25 -19.09 -14.90
C TYR A 57 4.10 -19.73 -13.80
N LEU A 58 4.14 -19.14 -12.60
CA LEU A 58 4.89 -19.69 -11.46
C LEU A 58 4.37 -21.08 -11.08
N HIS A 59 3.06 -21.28 -11.12
CA HIS A 59 2.43 -22.57 -10.86
C HIS A 59 2.82 -23.62 -11.91
N ILE A 60 2.80 -23.27 -13.20
CA ILE A 60 3.22 -24.18 -14.29
C ILE A 60 4.70 -24.55 -14.17
N GLN A 61 5.54 -23.64 -13.71
CA GLN A 61 6.97 -23.89 -13.48
C GLN A 61 7.27 -24.59 -12.16
N GLU A 62 6.23 -24.98 -11.39
CA GLU A 62 6.36 -25.58 -10.05
C GLU A 62 7.20 -24.72 -9.09
N ILE A 63 7.24 -23.40 -9.32
CA ILE A 63 7.94 -22.45 -8.47
C ILE A 63 7.03 -22.11 -7.29
N GLU A 64 7.47 -22.46 -6.10
CA GLU A 64 6.77 -22.06 -4.88
C GLU A 64 6.80 -20.54 -4.73
N TYR A 65 5.65 -19.96 -4.39
CA TYR A 65 5.52 -18.52 -4.14
C TYR A 65 4.45 -18.24 -3.10
N ILE A 66 4.60 -17.09 -2.44
CA ILE A 66 3.66 -16.52 -1.48
C ILE A 66 3.07 -15.23 -2.06
N TYR A 67 1.74 -15.18 -2.18
CA TYR A 67 1.02 -14.01 -2.68
C TYR A 67 0.83 -12.97 -1.56
N GLU A 68 1.06 -11.69 -1.87
CA GLU A 68 0.91 -10.54 -0.95
C GLU A 68 1.71 -10.60 0.36
N GLN A 69 2.94 -11.13 0.32
CA GLN A 69 3.80 -11.20 1.50
C GLN A 69 4.23 -9.79 1.97
N THR A 70 4.12 -9.54 3.28
CA THR A 70 4.69 -8.35 3.92
C THR A 70 5.90 -8.75 4.77
N ILE A 71 7.02 -8.07 4.57
CA ILE A 71 8.27 -8.31 5.31
C ILE A 71 8.63 -7.05 6.09
N GLU A 72 8.99 -7.23 7.36
CA GLU A 72 9.52 -6.15 8.20
C GLU A 72 11.05 -6.12 8.08
N LEU A 73 11.59 -5.01 7.55
CA LEU A 73 13.03 -4.82 7.40
C LEU A 73 13.60 -3.90 8.49
N GLY A 74 14.61 -4.40 9.19
CA GLY A 74 15.49 -3.64 10.08
C GLY A 74 14.87 -3.22 11.43
N ARG A 75 15.71 -2.57 12.26
CA ARG A 75 15.34 -2.13 13.62
C ARG A 75 14.21 -1.09 13.66
N LYS A 76 13.95 -0.41 12.54
CA LYS A 76 12.92 0.65 12.42
C LYS A 76 11.56 0.15 11.91
N LYS A 77 11.35 -1.17 11.82
CA LYS A 77 10.07 -1.80 11.40
C LYS A 77 9.51 -1.27 10.07
N HIS A 78 10.37 -1.06 9.08
CA HIS A 78 9.89 -0.69 7.75
C HIS A 78 9.16 -1.89 7.12
N LYS A 79 7.91 -1.71 6.71
CA LYS A 79 7.10 -2.76 6.07
C LYS A 79 7.22 -2.64 4.57
N ILE A 80 7.74 -3.68 3.93
CA ILE A 80 7.75 -3.83 2.47
C ILE A 80 6.70 -4.87 2.11
N LYS A 81 5.79 -4.51 1.21
CA LYS A 81 4.78 -5.42 0.68
C LYS A 81 5.18 -5.83 -0.73
N TYR A 82 5.31 -7.13 -0.94
CA TYR A 82 5.57 -7.73 -2.25
C TYR A 82 4.28 -8.34 -2.78
N ASP A 83 4.04 -8.23 -4.09
CA ASP A 83 2.88 -8.87 -4.73
C ASP A 83 3.11 -10.38 -4.88
N PHE A 84 4.32 -10.78 -5.29
CA PHE A 84 4.77 -12.18 -5.32
C PHE A 84 6.12 -12.30 -4.61
N TYR A 85 6.20 -13.18 -3.62
CA TYR A 85 7.44 -13.50 -2.91
C TYR A 85 7.84 -14.94 -3.20
N ILE A 86 9.05 -15.14 -3.73
CA ILE A 86 9.61 -16.46 -4.02
C ILE A 86 10.54 -16.84 -2.86
N PRO A 87 10.17 -17.82 -2.00
CA PRO A 87 11.09 -18.33 -1.00
C PRO A 87 12.22 -19.07 -1.72
N VAL A 88 13.45 -18.57 -1.58
CA VAL A 88 14.63 -19.30 -2.07
C VAL A 88 14.85 -20.49 -1.15
N ASN A 89 14.53 -21.70 -1.62
CA ASN A 89 14.98 -22.91 -0.96
C ASN A 89 16.51 -22.98 -1.05
N LEU A 90 17.20 -22.96 0.09
CA LEU A 90 18.66 -23.04 0.19
C LEU A 90 19.26 -24.25 -0.56
N GLN A 91 18.45 -25.29 -0.82
CA GLN A 91 18.88 -26.50 -1.53
C GLN A 91 19.32 -26.25 -2.97
N VAL A 92 18.72 -25.30 -3.70
CA VAL A 92 19.10 -25.01 -5.10
C VAL A 92 20.46 -24.30 -5.17
N LEU A 93 20.80 -23.50 -4.14
CA LEU A 93 22.09 -22.81 -4.09
C LEU A 93 23.26 -23.79 -3.82
N GLN A 94 22.99 -24.89 -3.12
CA GLN A 94 24.01 -25.87 -2.75
C GLN A 94 24.52 -26.69 -3.96
N TYR A 95 23.68 -26.91 -4.97
CA TYR A 95 24.10 -27.56 -6.22
C TYR A 95 24.97 -26.65 -7.12
N ALA A 96 24.78 -25.33 -7.07
CA ALA A 96 25.56 -24.39 -7.88
C ALA A 96 27.01 -24.20 -7.37
N LEU A 97 27.25 -24.45 -6.07
CA LEU A 97 28.58 -24.33 -5.45
C LEU A 97 29.35 -25.65 -5.39
N ALA A 98 28.68 -26.80 -5.55
CA ALA A 98 29.33 -28.11 -5.57
C ALA A 98 29.86 -28.54 -6.96
N MET A 99 29.68 -27.70 -7.98
CA MET A 99 30.11 -27.91 -9.37
C MET A 99 31.25 -26.96 -9.80
N GLN A 100 31.96 -26.33 -8.84
CA GLN A 100 33.24 -25.66 -9.06
C GLN A 100 34.37 -26.50 -8.47
#